data_AF-A0A1J3K9G6-F1
#
_entry.id   AF-A0A1J3K9G6-F1
#
_cell.length_a   1.000
_cell.length_b   1.000
_cell.length_c   1.000
_cell.angle_alpha   90.00
_cell.angle_beta   90.00
_cell.angle_gamma   90.00
#
_symmetry.space_group_name_H-M   'P 1'
#
loop_
_entity.id
_entity.type
_entity.pdbx_description
1 polymer ?
#
loop_
_entity_poly.entity_id
_entity_poly.type
_entity_poly.pdbx_seq_one_letter_code
_entity_poly.pdbx_strand_id
1 'polypeptide(L)'
;FGPVIWPGKSTVVPKGWEIPTNGKKLRVGFPVKKGFLNFVDVKKDPISNTTIPTGYCIDVFEAALRKLSYSVIPRYFPFESPDENYDDLVHQVFNGEKG
;
A
#
# COMPACT_ATOMS: atom_id res chain seq x y z
N PHE A 1 -14.95 14.84 38.26
CA PHE A 1 -14.73 14.04 37.04
C PHE A 1 -13.34 13.44 37.09
N GLY A 2 -13.21 12.11 37.11
CA GLY A 2 -11.92 11.41 37.14
C GLY A 2 -11.38 11.16 35.73
N PRO A 3 -10.06 10.95 35.57
CA PRO A 3 -9.46 10.71 34.27
C PRO A 3 -9.91 9.38 33.67
N VAL A 4 -10.18 9.36 32.37
CA VAL A 4 -10.49 8.13 31.61
C VAL A 4 -9.20 7.31 31.47
N ILE A 5 -9.23 6.08 31.97
CA ILE A 5 -8.09 5.14 31.92
C ILE A 5 -8.41 4.07 30.88
N TRP A 6 -7.53 3.92 29.89
CA TRP A 6 -7.64 2.94 28.82
C TRP A 6 -7.04 1.59 29.23
N PRO A 7 -7.44 0.48 28.55
CA PRO A 7 -6.81 -0.81 28.74
C PRO A 7 -5.28 -0.70 28.61
N GLY A 8 -4.55 -1.23 29.59
CA GLY A 8 -3.09 -1.01 29.71
C GLY A 8 -2.67 0.08 30.71
N LYS A 9 -3.61 0.64 31.49
CA LYS A 9 -3.36 1.66 32.53
C LYS A 9 -2.80 2.98 31.99
N SER A 10 -3.19 3.37 30.77
CA SER A 10 -2.80 4.65 30.17
C SER A 10 -3.94 5.66 30.27
N THR A 11 -3.62 6.90 30.62
CA THR A 11 -4.54 8.06 30.52
C THR A 11 -4.47 8.74 29.15
N VAL A 12 -3.53 8.32 28.30
CA VAL A 12 -3.42 8.77 26.92
C VAL A 12 -4.49 8.10 26.09
N VAL A 13 -5.28 8.89 25.38
CA VAL A 13 -6.26 8.38 24.41
C VAL A 13 -5.53 7.49 23.40
N PRO A 14 -5.80 6.17 23.37
CA PRO A 14 -5.19 5.28 22.42
C PRO A 14 -5.66 5.75 21.05
N LYS A 15 -4.71 5.88 20.12
CA LYS A 15 -4.99 6.37 18.77
C LYS A 15 -5.77 5.36 17.93
N GLY A 16 -6.59 4.47 18.52
CA GLY A 16 -7.63 3.61 17.91
C GLY A 16 -7.27 2.69 16.72
N TRP A 17 -6.10 2.87 16.13
CA TRP A 17 -5.63 2.37 14.84
C TRP A 17 -4.09 2.42 14.83
N GLU A 18 -3.45 2.08 15.95
CA GLU A 18 -2.05 1.67 15.85
C GLU A 18 -2.05 0.39 15.03
N ILE A 19 -1.87 0.52 13.71
CA ILE A 19 -1.31 -0.55 12.89
C ILE A 19 -0.16 -1.07 13.74
N PRO A 20 -0.17 -2.36 14.15
CA PRO A 20 0.87 -2.83 15.03
C PRO A 20 2.18 -2.43 14.35
N THR A 21 3.07 -1.75 15.06
CA THR A 21 4.37 -1.33 14.50
C THR A 21 5.19 -2.55 14.04
N ASN A 22 4.67 -3.77 14.31
CA ASN A 22 5.13 -5.09 13.91
C ASN A 22 4.12 -5.91 13.06
N GLY A 23 3.04 -5.32 12.51
CA GLY A 23 1.89 -6.05 11.95
C GLY A 23 1.49 -5.60 10.55
N LYS A 24 1.83 -6.44 9.55
CA LYS A 24 1.46 -6.38 8.12
C LYS A 24 1.71 -5.05 7.40
N LYS A 25 2.79 -5.02 6.61
CA LYS A 25 3.03 -3.98 5.58
C LYS A 25 1.86 -3.94 4.60
N LEU A 26 1.40 -2.74 4.23
CA LEU A 26 0.34 -2.55 3.25
C LEU A 26 0.80 -3.12 1.91
N ARG A 27 0.06 -4.06 1.32
CA ARG A 27 0.42 -4.63 0.02
C ARG A 27 -0.35 -3.86 -1.05
N VAL A 28 0.38 -3.41 -2.07
CA VAL A 28 -0.16 -2.57 -3.13
C VAL A 28 0.05 -3.28 -4.45
N GLY A 29 -1.03 -3.83 -4.99
CA GLY A 29 -1.04 -4.41 -6.34
C GLY A 29 -1.12 -3.30 -7.39
N PHE A 30 -0.28 -3.38 -8.43
CA PHE A 30 -0.37 -2.47 -9.56
C PHE A 30 -0.30 -3.24 -10.90
N PRO A 31 -1.06 -2.80 -11.91
CA PRO A 31 -1.06 -3.42 -13.23
C PRO A 31 0.27 -3.17 -13.96
N VAL A 32 0.81 -4.20 -14.60
CA VAL A 32 1.92 -4.06 -15.56
C VAL A 32 1.32 -4.04 -16.97
N LYS A 33 1.26 -2.84 -17.59
CA LYS A 33 0.79 -2.70 -18.97
C LYS A 33 1.94 -2.49 -19.94
N LYS A 34 1.85 -3.13 -21.11
CA LYS A 34 2.76 -2.89 -22.23
C LYS A 34 2.23 -1.72 -23.06
N GLY A 35 3.09 -0.75 -23.38
CA GLY A 35 2.78 0.32 -24.34
C GLY A 35 2.10 1.60 -23.79
N PHE A 36 1.46 1.57 -22.61
CA PHE A 36 0.89 2.78 -22.01
C PHE A 36 1.37 2.99 -20.56
N LEU A 37 2.42 3.80 -20.41
CA LEU A 37 3.18 3.95 -19.15
C LEU A 37 2.88 5.25 -18.39
N ASN A 38 1.94 6.07 -18.87
CA ASN A 38 1.66 7.40 -18.30
C ASN A 38 1.08 7.35 -16.87
N PHE A 39 0.34 6.29 -16.54
CA PHE A 39 -0.28 6.14 -15.21
C PHE A 39 0.57 5.31 -14.25
N VAL A 40 1.11 4.20 -14.74
CA VAL A 40 2.00 3.30 -14.01
C VAL A 40 3.06 2.78 -14.98
N ASP A 41 4.31 3.01 -14.65
CA ASP A 41 5.50 2.49 -15.31
C ASP A 41 6.27 1.58 -14.35
N VAL A 42 6.98 0.60 -14.89
CA VAL A 42 7.64 -0.45 -14.13
C VAL A 42 9.14 -0.36 -14.37
N LYS A 43 9.86 0.22 -13.42
CA LYS A 43 11.32 0.31 -13.48
C LYS A 43 11.92 -0.84 -12.68
N LYS A 44 12.85 -1.57 -13.28
CA LYS A 44 13.71 -2.49 -12.53
C LYS A 44 14.91 -1.74 -12.01
N ASP A 45 15.12 -1.81 -10.71
CA ASP A 45 16.36 -1.38 -10.10
C ASP A 45 17.50 -2.29 -10.62
N PRO A 46 18.52 -1.75 -11.30
CA PRO A 46 19.59 -2.54 -11.89
C PRO A 46 20.52 -3.21 -10.86
N ILE A 47 20.51 -2.74 -9.61
CA ILE A 47 21.38 -3.24 -8.53
C ILE A 47 20.64 -4.28 -7.69
N SER A 48 19.39 -4.00 -7.33
CA SER A 48 18.61 -4.89 -6.45
C SER A 48 17.70 -5.87 -7.20
N ASN A 49 17.58 -5.73 -8.53
CA ASN A 49 16.63 -6.46 -9.39
C ASN A 49 15.18 -6.36 -8.89
N THR A 50 14.88 -5.31 -8.13
CA THR A 50 13.57 -5.06 -7.54
C THR A 50 12.72 -4.26 -8.52
N THR A 51 11.45 -4.65 -8.65
CA THR A 51 10.47 -3.94 -9.45
C THR A 51 9.95 -2.73 -8.67
N ILE A 52 10.26 -1.52 -9.14
CA ILE A 52 9.83 -0.25 -8.58
C ILE A 52 8.75 0.35 -9.49
N PRO A 53 7.51 0.50 -9.02
CA PRO A 53 6.50 1.20 -9.79
C PRO A 53 6.77 2.71 -9.76
N THR A 54 6.53 3.36 -10.88
CA THR A 54 6.64 4.82 -11.04
C THR A 54 5.43 5.34 -11.84
N GLY A 55 5.25 6.64 -11.94
CA GLY A 55 4.17 7.25 -12.71
C GLY A 55 3.10 7.92 -11.85
N TYR A 56 2.16 8.60 -12.51
CA TYR A 56 1.23 9.52 -11.86
C TYR A 56 0.42 8.90 -10.72
N CYS A 57 -0.09 7.67 -10.90
CA CYS A 57 -0.89 7.00 -9.88
C CYS A 57 -0.06 6.68 -8.62
N ILE A 58 1.23 6.38 -8.79
CA ILE A 58 2.15 6.10 -7.68
C ILE A 58 2.44 7.39 -6.90
N ASP A 59 2.67 8.50 -7.60
CA ASP A 59 2.93 9.80 -6.98
C ASP A 59 1.73 10.29 -6.15
N VAL A 60 0.52 10.15 -6.68
CA VAL A 60 -0.73 10.50 -5.98
C VAL A 60 -0.92 9.61 -4.74
N PHE A 61 -0.67 8.31 -4.86
CA PHE A 61 -0.80 7.37 -3.75
C PHE A 61 0.19 7.66 -2.62
N GLU A 62 1.47 7.86 -2.95
CA GLU A 62 2.51 8.24 -1.99
C GLU A 62 2.21 9.60 -1.32
N ALA A 63 1.69 10.57 -2.07
CA ALA A 63 1.26 11.85 -1.52
C ALA A 63 0.08 11.69 -0.53
N ALA A 64 -0.84 10.75 -0.79
CA ALA A 64 -1.92 10.42 0.13
C ALA A 64 -1.39 9.74 1.40
N LEU A 65 -0.47 8.78 1.27
CA LEU A 65 0.19 8.12 2.41
C LEU A 65 0.90 9.13 3.32
N ARG A 66 1.61 10.09 2.74
CA ARG A 66 2.30 11.17 3.48
C ARG A 66 1.36 12.08 4.28
N LYS A 67 0.08 12.15 3.94
CA LYS A 67 -0.92 12.95 4.66
C LYS A 67 -1.54 12.19 5.83
N LEU A 68 -1.29 10.90 5.97
CA LEU A 68 -1.81 10.10 7.07
C LEU A 68 -1.14 10.52 8.39
N SER A 69 -1.91 10.49 9.48
CA SER A 69 -1.43 10.80 10.84
C SER A 69 -0.55 9.70 11.46
N TYR A 70 -0.29 8.64 10.69
CA TYR A 70 0.50 7.46 11.06
C TYR A 70 1.34 6.98 9.87
N SER A 71 2.47 6.33 10.16
CA SER A 71 3.40 5.84 9.14
C SER A 71 2.89 4.52 8.54
N VAL A 72 2.70 4.50 7.22
CA VAL A 72 2.38 3.30 6.44
C VAL A 72 3.55 3.01 5.52
N ILE A 73 4.09 1.79 5.57
CA ILE A 73 5.15 1.35 4.66
C ILE A 73 4.50 0.47 3.58
N PRO A 74 4.32 0.99 2.34
CA PRO A 74 3.76 0.20 1.26
C PRO A 74 4.77 -0.85 0.78
N ARG A 75 4.25 -1.97 0.27
CA ARG A 75 5.00 -3.00 -0.41
C ARG A 75 4.35 -3.29 -1.75
N TYR A 76 5.03 -2.94 -2.83
CA TYR A 76 4.49 -3.00 -4.17
C TYR A 76 4.62 -4.39 -4.79
N PHE A 77 3.56 -4.84 -5.45
CA PHE A 77 3.51 -6.13 -6.16
C PHE A 77 3.02 -5.93 -7.60
N PRO A 78 3.84 -6.26 -8.61
CA PRO A 78 3.40 -6.22 -9.99
C PRO A 78 2.31 -7.25 -10.23
N PHE A 79 1.34 -6.88 -11.05
CA PHE A 79 0.29 -7.74 -11.55
C PHE A 79 0.37 -7.81 -13.07
N GLU A 80 0.77 -8.97 -13.58
CA GLU A 80 0.80 -9.28 -15.01
C GLU A 80 -0.48 -10.03 -15.36
N SER A 81 -1.32 -9.45 -16.23
CA SER A 81 -2.49 -10.12 -16.79
C SER A 81 -2.15 -10.61 -18.21
N PRO A 82 -2.43 -11.89 -18.55
CA PRO A 82 -2.30 -12.39 -19.92
C PRO A 82 -3.20 -11.62 -20.90
N ASP A 83 -4.39 -11.22 -20.45
CA ASP A 83 -5.44 -10.62 -21.26
C ASP A 83 -5.49 -9.08 -21.14
N GLU A 84 -4.47 -8.48 -20.50
CA GLU A 84 -4.38 -7.04 -20.19
C GLU A 84 -5.60 -6.44 -19.46
N ASN A 85 -6.42 -7.29 -18.81
CA ASN A 85 -7.61 -6.91 -18.07
C ASN A 85 -7.31 -6.72 -16.57
N TYR A 86 -8.15 -5.94 -15.90
CA TYR A 86 -8.07 -5.60 -14.48
C TYR A 86 -8.89 -6.52 -13.57
N ASP A 87 -9.82 -7.31 -14.12
CA ASP A 87 -10.77 -8.10 -13.32
C ASP A 87 -10.04 -9.00 -12.31
N ASP A 88 -9.01 -9.72 -12.74
CA ASP A 88 -8.22 -10.58 -11.86
C ASP A 88 -7.48 -9.81 -10.76
N LEU A 89 -6.99 -8.60 -11.07
CA LEU A 89 -6.36 -7.74 -10.07
C LEU A 89 -7.38 -7.31 -9.01
N VAL A 90 -8.58 -6.92 -9.45
CA VAL A 90 -9.68 -6.51 -8.56
C VAL A 90 -10.11 -7.69 -7.68
N HIS A 91 -10.24 -8.89 -8.26
CA HIS A 91 -10.55 -10.11 -7.52
C HIS A 91 -9.48 -10.44 -6.47
N GLN A 92 -8.18 -10.31 -6.78
CA GLN A 92 -7.10 -10.55 -5.82
C GLN A 92 -7.06 -9.54 -4.67
N VAL A 93 -7.44 -8.29 -4.94
CA VAL A 93 -7.58 -7.27 -3.89
C VAL A 93 -8.78 -7.59 -3.01
N PHE A 94 -9.93 -7.96 -3.61
CA PHE A 94 -11.14 -8.31 -2.88
C PHE A 94 -10.93 -9.52 -1.94
N ASN A 95 -10.22 -10.55 -2.42
CA ASN A 95 -9.93 -11.76 -1.63
C ASN A 95 -8.84 -11.55 -0.56
N GLY A 96 -8.19 -10.38 -0.52
CA GLY A 96 -7.05 -10.13 0.38
C GLY A 96 -5.78 -10.90 0.00
N GLU A 97 -5.73 -11.50 -1.19
CA GLU A 97 -4.59 -12.25 -1.70
C GLU A 97 -3.40 -11.33 -2.04
N LYS A 98 -3.68 -10.05 -2.36
CA LYS A 98 -2.67 -9.00 -2.61
C LYS A 98 -2.87 -7.67 -1.87
N GLY A 99 -3.73 -7.62 -0.84
CA GLY A 99 -3.90 -6.46 0.08
C GLY A 99 -3.02 -6.50 1.33
#